data_AF-A0A497NA21-F1
#
_entry.id   AF-A0A497NA21-F1
#
_cell.length_a   1.000
_cell.length_b   1.000
_cell.length_c   1.000
_cell.angle_alpha   90.00
_cell.angle_beta   90.00
_cell.angle_gamma   90.00
#
_symmetry.space_group_name_H-M   'P 1'
#
loop_
_entity.id
_entity.type
_entity.pdbx_description
1 polymer ?
#
loop_
_entity_poly.entity_id
_entity_poly.type
_entity_poly.pdbx_seq_one_letter_code
_entity_poly.pdbx_strand_id
1 'polypeptide(L)'
;MLGVGGRMRVRPIQNGKDVDFDVIGEDWNTYQLKDGTILKVKMVLAGVIRLNNKFDPLGNPIYLIKSTNVVRVMDVPGELKRKPKPSTTPTV
;
A
#
# COMPACT_ATOMS: atom_id res chain seq x y z
N MET A 1 29.74 -19.49 -20.68
CA MET A 1 28.39 -20.11 -20.71
C MET A 1 27.58 -19.55 -19.56
N LEU A 2 26.27 -19.36 -19.78
CA LEU A 2 25.36 -18.51 -19.01
C LEU A 2 25.13 -18.93 -17.54
N GLY A 3 24.88 -17.94 -16.70
CA GLY A 3 24.54 -18.09 -15.28
C GLY A 3 23.15 -18.68 -15.03
N VAL A 4 23.04 -19.40 -13.91
CA VAL A 4 21.78 -19.98 -13.42
C VAL A 4 21.22 -19.03 -12.37
N GLY A 5 20.27 -18.18 -12.78
CA GLY A 5 19.46 -17.39 -11.87
C GLY A 5 18.58 -18.32 -11.03
N GLY A 6 18.80 -18.31 -9.71
CA GLY A 6 17.96 -19.01 -8.77
C GLY A 6 16.54 -18.45 -8.82
N ARG A 7 15.58 -19.22 -9.36
CA ARG A 7 14.16 -18.92 -9.18
C ARG A 7 13.86 -18.97 -7.69
N MET A 8 13.52 -17.83 -7.11
CA MET A 8 12.94 -17.75 -5.77
C MET A 8 11.67 -18.61 -5.77
N ARG A 9 11.74 -19.82 -5.19
CA ARG A 9 10.53 -20.60 -4.88
C ARG A 9 9.82 -19.85 -3.75
N VAL A 10 8.82 -19.04 -4.11
CA VAL A 10 7.83 -18.57 -3.14
C VAL A 10 7.18 -19.82 -2.56
N ARG A 11 7.54 -20.18 -1.34
CA ARG A 11 6.78 -21.21 -0.62
C ARG A 11 5.36 -20.67 -0.47
N PRO A 12 4.31 -21.42 -0.85
CA PRO A 12 2.98 -21.07 -0.41
C PRO A 12 3.05 -20.93 1.11
N ILE A 13 2.51 -19.85 1.65
CA ILE A 13 2.27 -19.70 3.08
C ILE A 13 1.35 -20.84 3.53
N GLN A 14 1.93 -22.01 3.82
CA GLN A 14 1.20 -23.27 4.01
C GLN A 14 0.32 -23.31 5.28
N ASN A 15 0.27 -22.24 6.08
CA ASN A 15 -0.31 -22.27 7.42
C ASN A 15 -1.38 -21.19 7.66
N GLY A 16 -2.15 -20.79 6.65
CA GLY A 16 -3.28 -19.86 6.85
C GLY A 16 -4.44 -20.09 5.90
N LYS A 17 -5.57 -19.44 6.17
CA LYS A 17 -6.76 -19.43 5.32
C LYS A 17 -7.08 -18.00 4.93
N ASP A 18 -7.39 -17.78 3.66
CA ASP A 18 -7.97 -16.51 3.19
C ASP A 18 -9.30 -16.27 3.90
N VAL A 19 -9.57 -15.01 4.22
CA VAL A 19 -10.77 -14.57 4.92
C VAL A 19 -11.38 -13.44 4.11
N ASP A 20 -12.63 -13.64 3.67
CA ASP A 20 -13.44 -12.59 3.06
C ASP A 20 -13.83 -11.55 4.11
N PHE A 21 -14.04 -10.31 3.68
CA PHE A 21 -14.38 -9.21 4.55
C PHE A 21 -15.27 -8.19 3.83
N ASP A 22 -16.10 -7.51 4.62
CA ASP A 22 -16.81 -6.32 4.20
C ASP A 22 -16.10 -5.08 4.75
N VAL A 23 -16.08 -4.01 3.95
CA VAL A 23 -15.51 -2.72 4.38
C VAL A 23 -16.56 -1.99 5.22
N ILE A 24 -16.37 -2.00 6.56
CA ILE A 24 -17.26 -1.28 7.48
C ILE A 24 -16.89 0.22 7.55
N GLY A 25 -15.60 0.55 7.46
CA GLY A 25 -15.11 1.93 7.48
C GLY A 25 -13.68 2.02 6.93
N GLU A 26 -13.45 2.97 6.02
CA GLU A 26 -12.18 3.14 5.34
C GLU A 26 -12.05 4.58 4.83
N ASP A 27 -11.53 5.45 5.69
CA ASP A 27 -11.47 6.90 5.44
C ASP A 27 -10.07 7.40 5.08
N TRP A 28 -10.01 8.66 4.65
CA TRP A 28 -8.75 9.37 4.42
C TRP A 28 -8.18 9.93 5.71
N ASN A 29 -6.94 9.58 6.02
CA ASN A 29 -6.13 10.32 6.99
C ASN A 29 -5.60 11.59 6.34
N THR A 30 -5.71 12.73 7.01
CA THR A 30 -5.23 14.03 6.52
C THR A 30 -4.10 14.53 7.41
N TYR A 31 -2.98 14.93 6.79
CA TYR A 31 -1.78 15.41 7.46
C TYR A 31 -1.36 16.75 6.87
N GLN A 32 -1.14 17.74 7.72
CA GLN A 32 -0.50 18.99 7.33
C GLN A 32 1.00 18.87 7.56
N LEU A 33 1.79 19.04 6.51
CA LEU A 33 3.24 19.04 6.58
C LEU A 33 3.76 20.41 7.03
N LYS A 34 5.01 20.46 7.49
CA LYS A 34 5.66 21.70 7.95
C LYS A 34 5.82 22.76 6.86
N ASP A 35 5.80 22.36 5.59
CA ASP A 35 5.84 23.26 4.44
C ASP A 35 4.44 23.78 4.05
N GLY A 36 3.37 23.35 4.73
CA GLY A 36 1.99 23.74 4.42
C GLY A 36 1.26 22.78 3.46
N THR A 37 1.95 21.82 2.84
CA THR A 37 1.34 20.79 2.01
C THR A 37 0.36 19.94 2.83
N ILE A 38 -0.79 19.59 2.23
CA ILE A 38 -1.73 18.64 2.81
C ILE A 38 -1.56 17.27 2.13
N LEU A 39 -1.14 16.27 2.89
CA LEU A 39 -1.16 14.89 2.44
C LEU A 39 -2.44 14.21 2.91
N LYS A 40 -3.15 13.58 1.97
CA LYS A 40 -4.20 12.62 2.27
C LYS A 40 -3.68 11.22 1.98
N VAL A 41 -3.70 10.36 2.98
CA VAL A 41 -3.28 8.96 2.88
C VAL A 41 -4.46 8.10 3.27
N LYS A 42 -4.75 7.07 2.48
CA LYS A 42 -5.76 6.07 2.78
C LYS A 42 -5.13 4.69 2.66
N MET A 43 -5.17 3.91 3.73
CA MET A 43 -4.81 2.50 3.67
C MET A 43 -6.01 1.73 3.14
N VAL A 44 -5.80 0.97 2.07
CA VAL A 44 -6.81 0.10 1.48
C VAL A 44 -6.45 -1.35 1.79
N LEU A 45 -7.37 -2.07 2.44
CA LEU A 45 -7.21 -3.49 2.70
C LEU A 45 -7.54 -4.29 1.44
N ALA A 46 -6.61 -5.12 0.97
CA ALA A 46 -6.74 -5.86 -0.28
C ALA A 46 -6.85 -7.39 -0.07
N GLY A 47 -6.55 -7.89 1.13
CA GLY A 47 -6.68 -9.31 1.43
C GLY A 47 -6.28 -9.63 2.85
N VAL A 48 -6.86 -10.68 3.41
CA VAL A 48 -6.64 -11.12 4.79
C VAL A 48 -6.38 -12.62 4.79
N ILE A 49 -5.35 -13.04 5.51
CA ILE A 49 -5.06 -14.44 5.78
C ILE A 49 -5.00 -14.65 7.29
N ARG A 50 -5.88 -15.49 7.84
CA ARG A 50 -5.79 -15.93 9.23
C ARG A 50 -4.81 -17.08 9.35
N LEU A 51 -3.84 -16.98 10.26
CA LEU A 51 -2.88 -18.05 10.51
C LEU A 51 -3.50 -19.18 11.33
N ASN A 52 -3.29 -20.43 10.90
CA ASN A 52 -3.76 -21.62 11.59
C ASN A 52 -2.96 -21.85 12.87
N ASN A 53 -3.64 -22.08 13.99
CA ASN A 53 -3.04 -22.40 15.30
C ASN A 53 -1.98 -21.39 15.77
N LYS A 54 -2.14 -20.12 15.40
CA LYS A 54 -1.27 -19.02 15.82
C LYS A 54 -2.11 -17.95 16.49
N PHE A 55 -1.74 -17.67 17.73
CA PHE A 55 -2.43 -16.72 18.59
C PHE A 55 -1.42 -15.77 19.21
N ASP A 56 -1.84 -14.54 19.47
CA ASP A 56 -1.07 -13.59 20.26
C ASP A 56 -1.09 -13.98 21.76
N PRO A 57 -0.34 -13.29 22.64
CA PRO A 57 -0.33 -13.60 24.08
C PRO A 57 -1.69 -13.45 24.79
N LEU A 58 -2.65 -12.76 24.19
CA LEU A 58 -4.01 -12.59 24.70
C LEU A 58 -4.97 -13.67 24.17
N GLY A 59 -4.49 -14.58 23.32
CA GLY A 59 -5.29 -15.66 22.74
C GLY A 59 -6.05 -15.26 21.47
N ASN A 60 -5.78 -14.10 20.87
CA ASN A 60 -6.43 -13.70 19.62
C ASN A 60 -5.75 -14.35 18.40
N PRO A 61 -6.50 -14.82 17.38
CA PRO A 61 -5.91 -15.34 16.16
C PRO A 61 -5.06 -14.27 15.46
N ILE A 62 -3.89 -14.67 14.95
CA ILE A 62 -3.03 -13.77 14.20
C ILE A 62 -3.46 -13.72 12.73
N TYR A 63 -3.56 -12.51 12.18
CA TYR A 63 -3.89 -12.25 10.77
C TYR A 63 -2.71 -11.60 10.05
N LEU A 64 -2.45 -12.04 8.82
CA LEU A 64 -1.62 -11.33 7.86
C LEU A 64 -2.53 -10.55 6.91
N ILE A 65 -2.18 -9.31 6.63
CA ILE A 65 -2.93 -8.47 5.69
C ILE A 65 -2.08 -8.14 4.47
N LYS A 66 -2.75 -8.04 3.32
CA LYS A 66 -2.25 -7.36 2.14
C LYS A 66 -2.95 -6.01 2.07
N SER A 67 -2.19 -4.93 2.00
CA SER A 67 -2.75 -3.58 1.91
C SER A 67 -1.96 -2.72 0.93
N THR A 68 -2.57 -1.64 0.48
CA THR A 68 -1.93 -0.61 -0.35
C THR A 68 -2.24 0.77 0.21
N ASN A 69 -1.27 1.68 0.21
CA ASN A 69 -1.51 3.07 0.54
C ASN A 69 -1.84 3.86 -0.72
N VAL A 70 -2.99 4.52 -0.74
CA VAL A 70 -3.33 5.53 -1.74
C VAL A 70 -2.97 6.88 -1.17
N VAL A 71 -2.16 7.65 -1.90
CA VAL A 71 -1.65 8.95 -1.45
C VAL A 71 -2.11 10.03 -2.42
N ARG A 72 -2.68 11.11 -1.88
CA ARG A 72 -2.98 12.35 -2.61
C ARG A 72 -2.27 13.52 -1.95
N VAL A 73 -1.64 14.34 -2.79
CA VAL A 73 -0.96 15.56 -2.37
C VAL A 73 -1.84 16.74 -2.75
N MET A 74 -2.16 17.58 -1.77
CA MET A 74 -3.02 18.76 -1.90
C MET A 74 -2.31 19.99 -1.35
N ASP A 75 -2.74 21.17 -1.79
CA ASP A 75 -2.31 22.47 -1.23
C ASP A 75 -0.78 22.65 -1.16
N VAL A 76 -0.06 22.09 -2.14
CA VAL A 76 1.40 22.24 -2.26
C VAL A 76 1.74 23.71 -2.53
N PRO A 77 2.63 24.31 -1.72
CA PRO A 77 3.16 25.66 -1.98
C PRO A 77 3.74 25.81 -3.39
N GLY A 78 3.55 26.98 -3.99
CA GLY A 78 3.89 27.24 -5.39
C GLY A 78 5.39 27.08 -5.69
N GLU A 79 6.23 27.46 -4.73
CA GLU A 79 7.69 27.35 -4.77
C GLU A 79 8.20 25.90 -4.83
N LEU A 80 7.40 24.93 -4.38
CA LEU A 80 7.72 23.51 -4.45
C LEU A 80 7.27 22.87 -5.78
N LYS A 81 6.45 23.56 -6.58
CA LYS A 81 5.95 23.03 -7.86
C LYS A 81 6.98 23.29 -8.96
N ARG A 82 7.38 22.22 -9.67
CA ARG A 82 8.16 22.38 -10.90
C ARG A 82 7.31 23.01 -11.99
N LYS A 83 7.87 23.94 -12.76
CA LYS A 83 7.23 24.44 -13.99
C LYS A 83 6.96 23.25 -14.94
N PRO A 84 5.76 23.19 -15.58
CA PRO A 84 5.48 22.17 -16.58
C PRO A 84 6.56 22.19 -17.67
N LYS A 85 7.07 21.01 -18.07
CA LYS A 85 7.83 20.95 -19.33
C LYS A 85 6.81 21.14 -20.47
N PRO A 86 7.09 21.99 -21.47
CA PRO A 86 6.23 22.08 -22.65
C PRO A 86 6.08 20.69 -23.28
N SER A 87 4.86 20.34 -23.69
CA SER A 87 4.55 19.05 -24.29
C SER A 87 5.27 18.92 -25.63
N THR A 88 6.26 18.04 -25.72
CA THR A 88 6.79 17.56 -27.00
C THR A 88 5.85 16.49 -27.55
N THR A 89 4.65 16.90 -27.96
CA THR A 89 3.82 16.05 -28.83
C THR A 89 4.34 16.25 -30.25
N PRO A 90 4.90 15.23 -30.92
CA PRO A 90 5.22 15.34 -32.34
C PRO A 90 3.90 15.53 -33.09
N THR A 91 3.78 16.65 -33.82
CA THR A 91 2.73 16.81 -34.82
C THR A 91 2.97 15.74 -35.89
N VAL A 92 2.05 14.79 -36.02
CA VAL A 92 2.00 13.84 -37.14
C VAL A 92 1.37 14.52 -38.34
#